data_AF-A0A7J7E4V0-F1
#
_entry.id   AF-A0A7J7E4V0-F1
#
_cell.length_a   1.000
_cell.length_b   1.000
_cell.length_c   1.000
_cell.angle_alpha   90.00
_cell.angle_beta   90.00
_cell.angle_gamma   90.00
#
_symmetry.space_group_name_H-M   'P 1'
#
loop_
_entity.id
_entity.type
_entity.pdbx_description
1 polymer ?
#
loop_
_entity_poly.entity_id
_entity_poly.type
_entity_poly.pdbx_seq_one_letter_code
_entity_poly.pdbx_strand_id
1 'polypeptide(L)'
;MALMLESINKESIVDIEGVVRKVNQKIGSCTQQDVELHVQKIYVISLAEPRLPLQLDDAVRPEVEGEEEGRATVNQDTRLDNRVIDLRTSTSQAVFRLQSGICHLFRETLINKGFVEIQTPKIISVKYLNQKCKLFLPEGCIAASEGGANVFTVSYFKNNAYLAQSPQLYKQMCICADFEKVFCIGPVFRAEDSNTHRHLTEFVGLDIEMAFSYHYHEVVEEIADTLVQIFKGLQKRFQTEIQMVNKQFPCEPFKFLEPTLRLEYCEALAMLREAGIEMGDEEDLSTPNEKLLGRLVKEKTGFAQTYDTDFYILDKYPLAVRPFYTMPDPRNLKQSNSYDMFMRGEEILSGAQRIHDPQLLTERALHHGIDLEKIKAYIDSFRFGAPPHAGGGIGLERVTMLFLGLHNVRQTSMFPRDPKRLTP
;
A
#
# COMPACT_ATOMS: atom_id res chain seq x y z
N MET A 1 -28.98 -42.02 -5.58
CA MET A 1 -28.11 -41.08 -4.82
C MET A 1 -26.75 -40.92 -5.50
N ALA A 2 -25.96 -41.99 -5.69
CA ALA A 2 -24.65 -41.90 -6.36
C ALA A 2 -24.67 -41.20 -7.74
N LEU A 3 -25.58 -41.60 -8.64
CA LEU A 3 -25.75 -40.95 -9.95
C LEU A 3 -26.16 -39.47 -9.88
N MET A 4 -26.83 -39.05 -8.80
CA MET A 4 -27.19 -37.64 -8.58
C MET A 4 -26.00 -36.84 -8.04
N LEU A 5 -25.10 -37.48 -7.28
CA LEU A 5 -23.87 -36.83 -6.78
C LEU A 5 -22.90 -36.55 -7.95
N GLU A 6 -22.80 -37.47 -8.90
CA GLU A 6 -21.93 -37.32 -10.08
C GLU A 6 -22.39 -36.21 -11.04
N SER A 7 -23.65 -35.79 -10.98
CA SER A 7 -24.20 -34.74 -11.85
C SER A 7 -24.23 -33.35 -11.21
N ILE A 8 -23.75 -33.18 -9.97
CA ILE A 8 -23.66 -31.87 -9.33
C ILE A 8 -22.54 -31.07 -9.99
N ASN A 9 -22.89 -29.92 -10.58
CA ASN A 9 -21.92 -29.02 -11.19
C ASN A 9 -20.92 -28.51 -10.15
N LYS A 10 -19.64 -28.38 -10.53
CA LYS A 10 -18.61 -27.73 -9.72
C LYS A 10 -19.09 -26.34 -9.25
N GLU A 11 -18.66 -25.92 -8.07
CA GLU A 11 -19.04 -24.65 -7.42
C GLU A 11 -20.50 -24.53 -6.96
N SER A 12 -21.32 -25.58 -7.06
CA SER A 12 -22.65 -25.60 -6.43
C SER A 12 -22.53 -25.63 -4.90
N ILE A 13 -23.38 -24.86 -4.23
CA ILE A 13 -23.44 -24.84 -2.76
C ILE A 13 -24.37 -25.96 -2.31
N VAL A 14 -23.90 -26.79 -1.39
CA VAL A 14 -24.61 -27.98 -0.90
C VAL A 14 -24.64 -28.02 0.63
N ASP A 15 -25.77 -28.44 1.18
CA ASP A 15 -25.88 -28.86 2.59
C ASP A 15 -25.70 -30.38 2.64
N ILE A 16 -24.77 -30.85 3.46
CA ILE A 16 -24.44 -32.27 3.59
C ILE A 16 -24.64 -32.71 5.05
N GLU A 17 -25.48 -33.71 5.25
CA GLU A 17 -25.58 -34.45 6.50
C GLU A 17 -24.80 -35.76 6.36
N GLY A 18 -23.90 -36.05 7.29
CA GLY A 18 -23.07 -37.26 7.23
C GLY A 18 -22.36 -37.57 8.54
N VAL A 19 -21.67 -38.71 8.57
CA VAL A 19 -20.90 -39.17 9.73
C VAL A 19 -19.41 -39.03 9.45
N VAL A 20 -18.70 -38.29 10.31
CA VAL A 20 -17.24 -38.15 10.21
C VAL A 20 -16.58 -39.47 10.60
N ARG A 21 -15.69 -39.99 9.76
CA ARG A 21 -14.92 -41.20 10.02
C ARG A 21 -13.43 -40.96 9.86
N LYS A 22 -12.64 -41.59 10.72
CA LYS A 22 -11.18 -41.57 10.63
C LYS A 22 -10.72 -42.37 9.43
N VAL A 23 -9.77 -41.83 8.67
CA VAL A 23 -9.14 -42.52 7.55
C VAL A 23 -7.85 -43.23 7.97
N ASN A 24 -7.52 -44.32 7.27
CA ASN A 24 -6.28 -45.07 7.50
C ASN A 24 -5.06 -44.43 6.83
N GLN A 25 -5.29 -43.71 5.73
CA GLN A 25 -4.26 -42.99 4.98
C GLN A 25 -4.66 -41.52 4.86
N LYS A 26 -3.69 -40.61 4.97
CA LYS A 26 -3.96 -39.17 4.91
C LYS A 26 -4.44 -38.75 3.52
N ILE A 27 -5.47 -37.92 3.47
CA ILE A 27 -6.02 -37.38 2.22
C ILE A 27 -5.22 -36.14 1.79
N GLY A 28 -4.18 -36.35 0.97
CA GLY A 28 -3.25 -35.28 0.58
C GLY A 28 -3.88 -34.12 -0.21
N SER A 29 -5.01 -34.34 -0.87
CA SER A 29 -5.75 -33.31 -1.63
C SER A 29 -6.62 -32.38 -0.76
N CYS A 30 -6.76 -32.66 0.55
CA CYS A 30 -7.61 -31.90 1.46
C CYS A 30 -6.80 -31.22 2.57
N THR A 31 -7.35 -30.15 3.15
CA THR A 31 -6.80 -29.52 4.36
C THR A 31 -7.09 -30.36 5.61
N GLN A 32 -8.27 -30.98 5.67
CA GLN A 32 -8.62 -31.97 6.69
C GLN A 32 -8.19 -33.36 6.18
N GLN A 33 -7.06 -33.85 6.69
CA GLN A 33 -6.41 -35.05 6.13
C GLN A 33 -6.70 -36.34 6.91
N ASP A 34 -7.13 -36.22 8.17
CA ASP A 34 -7.23 -37.36 9.10
C ASP A 34 -8.63 -37.98 9.16
N VAL A 35 -9.61 -37.36 8.49
CA VAL A 35 -11.01 -37.79 8.49
C VAL A 35 -11.67 -37.59 7.12
N GLU A 36 -12.72 -38.35 6.85
CA GLU A 36 -13.63 -38.20 5.72
C GLU A 36 -15.09 -38.13 6.18
N LEU A 37 -15.98 -37.60 5.35
CA LEU A 37 -17.41 -37.49 5.65
C LEU A 37 -18.22 -38.55 4.89
N HIS A 38 -18.81 -39.52 5.61
CA HIS A 38 -19.71 -40.51 5.03
C HIS A 38 -21.11 -39.90 4.87
N VAL A 39 -21.45 -39.49 3.65
CA VAL A 39 -22.68 -38.77 3.31
C VAL A 39 -23.93 -39.62 3.55
N GLN A 40 -24.90 -39.06 4.28
CA GLN A 40 -26.23 -39.63 4.53
C GLN A 40 -27.32 -38.87 3.76
N LYS A 41 -27.27 -37.55 3.76
CA LYS A 41 -28.15 -36.68 2.96
C LYS A 41 -27.36 -35.55 2.32
N ILE A 42 -27.84 -35.10 1.17
CA ILE A 42 -27.29 -33.95 0.46
C ILE A 42 -28.41 -33.14 -0.18
N TYR A 43 -28.31 -31.82 -0.10
CA TYR A 43 -29.24 -30.88 -0.71
C TYR A 43 -28.46 -29.83 -1.49
N VAL A 44 -28.79 -29.63 -2.76
CA VAL A 44 -28.24 -28.52 -3.55
C VAL A 44 -29.00 -27.25 -3.18
N ILE A 45 -28.32 -26.33 -2.50
CA ILE A 45 -28.89 -25.06 -2.04
C ILE A 45 -28.81 -24.02 -3.15
N SER A 46 -27.70 -24.00 -3.88
CA SER A 46 -27.51 -23.14 -5.05
C SER A 46 -26.79 -23.93 -6.13
N LEU A 47 -27.53 -24.29 -7.18
CA LEU A 47 -26.97 -25.00 -8.33
C LEU A 47 -26.17 -24.03 -9.20
N ALA A 48 -24.88 -24.31 -9.39
CA ALA A 48 -24.04 -23.54 -10.30
C ALA A 48 -24.29 -23.93 -11.76
N GLU A 49 -23.97 -23.03 -12.69
CA GLU A 49 -23.94 -23.36 -14.12
C GLU A 49 -22.87 -24.42 -14.41
N PRO A 50 -23.08 -25.28 -15.43
CA PRO A 50 -22.16 -26.39 -15.72
C PRO A 50 -20.80 -25.93 -16.23
N ARG A 51 -20.73 -24.77 -16.89
CA ARG A 51 -19.48 -24.21 -17.43
C ARG A 51 -19.12 -22.95 -16.66
N LEU A 52 -18.02 -23.03 -15.94
CA LEU A 52 -17.41 -21.88 -15.27
C LEU A 52 -16.45 -21.18 -16.25
N PRO A 53 -16.32 -19.85 -16.17
CA PRO A 53 -15.41 -19.09 -17.03
C PRO A 53 -13.93 -19.40 -16.74
N LEU A 54 -13.63 -19.89 -15.54
CA LEU A 54 -12.34 -20.48 -15.17
C LEU A 54 -12.55 -21.64 -14.19
N GLN A 55 -11.62 -22.58 -14.16
CA GLN A 55 -11.60 -23.66 -13.16
C GLN A 55 -10.73 -23.25 -11.97
N LEU A 56 -11.21 -23.48 -10.74
CA LEU A 56 -10.45 -23.16 -9.54
C LEU A 56 -9.14 -23.95 -9.47
N ASP A 57 -9.16 -25.23 -9.88
CA ASP A 57 -7.98 -26.11 -9.89
C ASP A 57 -6.83 -25.55 -10.75
N ASP A 58 -7.17 -24.86 -11.85
CA ASP A 58 -6.20 -24.21 -12.73
C ASP A 58 -5.73 -22.85 -12.16
N ALA A 59 -6.56 -22.19 -11.36
CA ALA A 59 -6.26 -20.89 -10.75
C ALA A 59 -5.44 -20.99 -9.44
N VAL A 60 -5.46 -22.14 -8.75
CA VAL A 60 -4.65 -22.40 -7.53
C VAL A 60 -3.30 -23.07 -7.84
N ARG A 61 -3.09 -23.53 -9.08
CA ARG A 61 -1.85 -24.20 -9.46
C ARG A 61 -0.65 -23.25 -9.26
N PRO A 62 0.45 -23.72 -8.65
CA PRO A 62 1.69 -22.95 -8.59
C PRO A 62 2.21 -22.64 -9.99
N GLU A 63 2.77 -21.45 -10.20
CA GLU A 63 3.29 -21.04 -11.52
C GLU A 63 4.42 -21.97 -11.99
N VAL A 64 5.26 -22.44 -11.07
CA VAL A 64 6.41 -23.31 -11.35
C VAL A 64 5.99 -24.71 -11.81
N GLU A 65 4.92 -25.28 -11.23
CA GLU A 65 4.45 -26.63 -11.57
C GLU A 65 3.69 -26.68 -12.92
N GLY A 66 3.05 -25.58 -13.32
CA GLY A 66 2.31 -25.50 -14.59
C GLY A 66 3.22 -25.61 -15.82
N GLU A 67 4.44 -25.07 -15.74
CA GLU A 67 5.44 -25.10 -16.81
C GLU A 67 6.04 -26.50 -16.98
N GLU A 68 6.26 -27.24 -15.89
CA GLU A 68 6.87 -28.58 -15.92
C GLU A 68 5.90 -29.68 -16.39
N GLU A 69 4.61 -29.56 -16.07
CA GLU A 69 3.60 -30.57 -16.45
C GLU A 69 2.87 -30.28 -17.77
N GLY A 70 3.18 -29.17 -18.45
CA GLY A 70 2.50 -28.75 -19.68
C GLY A 70 1.00 -28.47 -19.50
N ARG A 71 0.58 -28.15 -18.26
CA ARG A 71 -0.82 -27.90 -17.91
C ARG A 71 -1.08 -26.40 -17.83
N ALA A 72 -2.12 -25.93 -18.54
CA ALA A 72 -2.44 -24.50 -18.65
C ALA A 72 -2.73 -23.86 -17.28
N THR A 73 -2.10 -22.71 -17.00
CA THR A 73 -2.47 -21.79 -15.92
C THR A 73 -3.42 -20.72 -16.44
N VAL A 74 -4.24 -20.15 -15.55
CA VAL A 74 -5.17 -19.07 -15.94
C VAL A 74 -4.42 -17.74 -15.90
N ASN A 75 -4.37 -17.03 -17.02
CA ASN A 75 -3.71 -15.73 -17.08
C ASN A 75 -4.38 -14.68 -16.18
N GLN A 76 -3.64 -13.65 -15.79
CA GLN A 76 -4.12 -12.65 -14.83
C GLN A 76 -5.38 -11.92 -15.31
N ASP A 77 -5.45 -11.51 -16.58
CA ASP A 77 -6.60 -10.77 -17.08
C ASP A 77 -7.88 -11.61 -17.03
N THR A 78 -7.83 -12.89 -17.39
CA THR A 78 -8.98 -13.81 -17.29
C THR A 78 -9.44 -13.97 -15.83
N ARG A 79 -8.49 -14.02 -14.88
CA ARG A 79 -8.79 -14.06 -13.44
C ARG A 79 -9.48 -12.78 -12.98
N LEU A 80 -9.00 -11.62 -13.42
CA LEU A 80 -9.56 -10.32 -13.06
C LEU A 80 -10.92 -10.05 -13.73
N ASP A 81 -11.12 -10.52 -14.96
CA ASP A 81 -12.41 -10.41 -15.65
C ASP A 81 -13.49 -11.27 -14.97
N ASN A 82 -13.07 -12.36 -14.31
CA ASN A 82 -13.93 -13.28 -13.56
C ASN A 82 -13.64 -13.24 -12.06
N ARG A 83 -13.38 -12.03 -11.54
CA ARG A 83 -12.81 -11.81 -10.20
C ARG A 83 -13.57 -12.50 -9.07
N VAL A 84 -14.90 -12.59 -9.15
CA VAL A 84 -15.73 -13.23 -8.12
C VAL A 84 -15.41 -14.72 -7.96
N ILE A 85 -15.15 -15.44 -9.05
CA ILE A 85 -14.76 -16.86 -9.00
C ILE A 85 -13.31 -16.98 -8.53
N ASP A 86 -12.41 -16.13 -9.04
CA ASP A 86 -11.01 -16.11 -8.63
C ASP A 86 -10.83 -15.86 -7.12
N LEU A 87 -11.64 -14.99 -6.53
CA LEU A 87 -11.64 -14.71 -5.09
C LEU A 87 -12.05 -15.91 -4.23
N ARG A 88 -12.57 -17.00 -4.80
CA ARG A 88 -12.86 -18.25 -4.07
C ARG A 88 -11.64 -19.13 -3.87
N THR A 89 -10.58 -18.92 -4.64
CA THR A 89 -9.34 -19.69 -4.49
C THR A 89 -8.79 -19.56 -3.06
N SER A 90 -8.22 -20.65 -2.53
CA SER A 90 -7.65 -20.66 -1.18
C SER A 90 -6.58 -19.58 -0.99
N THR A 91 -5.81 -19.31 -2.04
CA THR A 91 -4.79 -18.26 -2.06
C THR A 91 -5.39 -16.87 -1.99
N SER A 92 -6.36 -16.51 -2.85
CA SER A 92 -7.01 -15.20 -2.76
C SER A 92 -7.71 -15.01 -1.42
N GLN A 93 -8.39 -16.04 -0.93
CA GLN A 93 -9.01 -16.05 0.40
C GLN A 93 -7.99 -15.77 1.52
N ALA A 94 -6.79 -16.37 1.44
CA ALA A 94 -5.71 -16.12 2.39
C ALA A 94 -5.14 -14.70 2.27
N VAL A 95 -4.88 -14.21 1.05
CA VAL A 95 -4.39 -12.86 0.77
C VAL A 95 -5.31 -11.80 1.40
N PHE A 96 -6.62 -11.89 1.18
CA PHE A 96 -7.55 -10.87 1.67
C PHE A 96 -7.86 -10.96 3.16
N ARG A 97 -7.78 -12.17 3.78
CA ARG A 97 -7.79 -12.29 5.25
C ARG A 97 -6.56 -11.62 5.86
N LEU A 98 -5.39 -11.83 5.26
CA LEU A 98 -4.15 -11.21 5.71
C LEU A 98 -4.16 -9.69 5.53
N GLN A 99 -4.66 -9.19 4.40
CA GLN A 99 -4.85 -7.76 4.16
C GLN A 99 -5.79 -7.12 5.18
N SER A 100 -6.90 -7.79 5.51
CA SER A 100 -7.78 -7.36 6.61
C SER A 100 -7.02 -7.32 7.94
N GLY A 101 -6.18 -8.32 8.20
CA GLY A 101 -5.27 -8.37 9.34
C GLY A 101 -4.32 -7.18 9.43
N ILE A 102 -3.76 -6.72 8.30
CA ILE A 102 -2.91 -5.50 8.25
C ILE A 102 -3.69 -4.28 8.74
N CYS A 103 -4.88 -4.04 8.21
CA CYS A 103 -5.70 -2.90 8.65
C CYS A 103 -6.08 -3.00 10.14
N HIS A 104 -6.37 -4.20 10.62
CA HIS A 104 -6.69 -4.42 12.04
C HIS A 104 -5.48 -4.13 12.94
N LEU A 105 -4.31 -4.68 12.61
CA LEU A 105 -3.07 -4.49 13.38
C LEU A 105 -2.60 -3.03 13.35
N PHE A 106 -2.77 -2.34 12.22
CA PHE A 106 -2.51 -0.90 12.10
C PHE A 106 -3.39 -0.10 13.07
N ARG A 107 -4.71 -0.34 13.06
CA ARG A 107 -5.65 0.29 13.99
C ARG A 107 -5.34 -0.04 15.43
N GLU A 108 -5.18 -1.32 15.77
CA GLU A 108 -4.90 -1.80 17.12
C GLU A 108 -3.65 -1.13 17.69
N THR A 109 -2.57 -1.08 16.91
CA THR A 109 -1.30 -0.49 17.34
C THR A 109 -1.41 1.01 17.58
N LEU A 110 -2.01 1.75 16.64
CA LEU A 110 -2.11 3.21 16.76
C LEU A 110 -3.11 3.65 17.85
N ILE A 111 -4.24 2.97 17.97
CA ILE A 111 -5.22 3.26 19.04
C ILE A 111 -4.59 3.02 20.41
N ASN A 112 -3.83 1.94 20.59
CA ASN A 112 -3.10 1.67 21.84
C ASN A 112 -2.04 2.74 22.17
N LYS A 113 -1.57 3.50 21.17
CA LYS A 113 -0.62 4.62 21.31
C LYS A 113 -1.30 5.99 21.42
N GLY A 114 -2.64 6.00 21.54
CA GLY A 114 -3.44 7.21 21.74
C GLY A 114 -3.80 7.96 20.46
N PHE A 115 -3.70 7.34 19.29
CA PHE A 115 -4.13 7.97 18.04
C PHE A 115 -5.66 7.94 17.88
N VAL A 116 -6.19 8.93 17.14
CA VAL A 116 -7.61 9.05 16.78
C VAL A 116 -7.81 8.74 15.30
N GLU A 117 -8.74 7.83 14.98
CA GLU A 117 -9.16 7.57 13.59
C GLU A 117 -10.03 8.73 13.09
N ILE A 118 -9.66 9.35 11.97
CA ILE A 118 -10.40 10.46 11.35
C ILE A 118 -10.97 10.06 9.98
N GLN A 119 -12.05 10.73 9.56
CA GLN A 119 -12.70 10.51 8.27
C GLN A 119 -12.68 11.81 7.46
N THR A 120 -11.79 11.87 6.47
CA THR A 120 -11.56 13.09 5.65
C THR A 120 -12.31 13.01 4.32
N PRO A 121 -12.82 14.15 3.81
CA PRO A 121 -13.54 14.16 2.53
C PRO A 121 -12.61 13.76 1.38
N LYS A 122 -13.16 13.04 0.40
CA LYS A 122 -12.44 12.59 -0.79
C LYS A 122 -12.79 13.39 -2.04
N ILE A 123 -13.82 14.23 -1.95
CA ILE A 123 -14.22 15.18 -2.98
C ILE A 123 -13.76 16.55 -2.51
N ILE A 124 -12.83 17.15 -3.25
CA ILE A 124 -12.22 18.44 -2.92
C ILE A 124 -12.55 19.49 -3.98
N SER A 125 -12.60 20.74 -3.56
CA SER A 125 -12.82 21.87 -4.47
C SER A 125 -11.53 22.63 -4.67
N VAL A 126 -11.24 23.00 -5.91
CA VAL A 126 -10.30 24.08 -6.21
C VAL A 126 -11.14 25.33 -6.41
N LYS A 127 -11.02 26.29 -5.49
CA LYS A 127 -11.75 27.55 -5.60
C LYS A 127 -11.14 28.36 -6.75
N TYR A 128 -11.80 28.38 -7.91
CA TYR A 128 -11.46 29.29 -9.00
C TYR A 128 -11.77 30.74 -8.58
N LEU A 129 -10.73 31.56 -8.40
CA LEU A 129 -10.88 33.01 -8.26
C LEU A 129 -10.61 33.68 -9.62
N ASN A 130 -11.67 34.28 -10.15
CA ASN A 130 -11.77 35.24 -11.25
C ASN A 130 -11.16 34.92 -12.63
N GLN A 131 -12.03 35.10 -13.63
CA GLN A 131 -11.84 34.95 -15.08
C GLN A 131 -10.68 35.78 -15.71
N LYS A 132 -9.93 36.57 -14.91
CA LYS A 132 -8.79 37.39 -15.36
C LYS A 132 -7.44 36.68 -15.33
N CYS A 133 -7.30 35.56 -14.63
CA CYS A 133 -6.02 34.83 -14.52
C CYS A 133 -5.92 33.60 -15.44
N LYS A 134 -6.50 33.68 -16.64
CA LYS A 134 -6.54 32.57 -17.61
C LYS A 134 -5.32 32.52 -18.56
N LEU A 135 -4.26 33.29 -18.30
CA LEU A 135 -3.24 33.55 -19.32
C LEU A 135 -1.94 32.73 -19.24
N PHE A 136 -1.69 31.92 -18.20
CA PHE A 136 -0.35 31.33 -18.01
C PHE A 136 -0.27 29.89 -17.49
N LEU A 137 -1.35 29.10 -17.55
CA LEU A 137 -1.26 27.67 -17.23
C LEU A 137 -1.65 26.83 -18.45
N PRO A 138 -0.85 25.80 -18.82
CA PRO A 138 -1.23 24.86 -19.86
C PRO A 138 -2.56 24.18 -19.48
N GLU A 139 -3.42 23.97 -20.48
CA GLU A 139 -4.69 23.26 -20.31
C GLU A 139 -4.42 21.86 -19.73
N GLY A 140 -4.92 21.58 -18.51
CA GLY A 140 -4.84 20.25 -17.88
C GLY A 140 -4.26 20.22 -16.47
N CYS A 141 -3.42 21.18 -16.06
CA CYS A 141 -2.79 21.14 -14.73
C CYS A 141 -3.66 21.86 -13.67
N ILE A 142 -4.43 21.08 -12.91
CA ILE A 142 -5.20 21.59 -11.77
C ILE A 142 -4.48 21.14 -10.49
N ALA A 143 -3.74 22.05 -9.87
CA ALA A 143 -3.15 21.84 -8.54
C ALA A 143 -4.27 21.77 -7.49
N ALA A 144 -4.85 20.57 -7.31
CA ALA A 144 -5.98 20.37 -6.41
C ALA A 144 -5.59 19.93 -5.00
N SER A 145 -4.42 19.31 -4.80
CA SER A 145 -4.05 18.85 -3.46
C SER A 145 -2.55 19.00 -3.14
N GLU A 146 -1.61 18.65 -4.03
CA GLU A 146 -0.22 18.50 -3.57
C GLU A 146 0.93 18.85 -4.54
N GLY A 147 0.71 19.01 -5.85
CA GLY A 147 1.83 19.38 -6.73
C GLY A 147 1.66 19.12 -8.21
N GLY A 148 0.71 19.80 -8.87
CA GLY A 148 0.65 19.82 -10.34
C GLY A 148 0.35 18.48 -11.05
N ALA A 149 0.15 17.39 -10.30
CA ALA A 149 -0.22 16.08 -10.84
C ALA A 149 -1.65 16.08 -11.40
N ASN A 150 -1.91 15.16 -12.33
CA ASN A 150 -3.24 14.96 -12.88
C ASN A 150 -4.23 14.54 -11.79
N VAL A 151 -5.45 15.07 -11.82
CA VAL A 151 -6.53 14.75 -10.87
C VAL A 151 -7.79 14.31 -11.58
N PHE A 152 -8.53 13.36 -11.00
CA PHE A 152 -9.85 13.00 -11.51
C PHE A 152 -10.84 14.13 -11.23
N THR A 153 -11.55 14.57 -12.28
CA THR A 153 -12.59 15.59 -12.19
C THR A 153 -13.96 14.92 -12.05
N VAL A 154 -14.76 15.41 -11.10
CA VAL A 154 -16.12 14.96 -10.85
C VAL A 154 -17.07 16.14 -11.05
N SER A 155 -18.16 15.91 -11.78
CA SER A 155 -19.24 16.88 -11.88
C SER A 155 -19.93 17.03 -10.52
N TYR A 156 -19.90 18.24 -9.95
CA TYR A 156 -20.45 18.53 -8.63
C TYR A 156 -21.51 19.62 -8.72
N PHE A 157 -22.73 19.19 -9.05
CA PHE A 157 -23.87 20.07 -9.35
C PHE A 157 -23.54 21.05 -10.50
N LYS A 158 -23.41 22.34 -10.18
CA LYS A 158 -23.07 23.41 -11.13
C LYS A 158 -21.57 23.72 -11.17
N ASN A 159 -20.75 23.00 -10.38
CA ASN A 159 -19.32 23.21 -10.24
C ASN A 159 -18.55 21.93 -10.58
N ASN A 160 -17.24 22.07 -10.70
CA ASN A 160 -16.32 20.92 -10.74
C ASN A 160 -15.78 20.65 -9.34
N ALA A 161 -15.64 19.37 -9.01
CA ALA A 161 -14.87 18.91 -7.88
C ALA A 161 -13.81 17.90 -8.35
N TYR A 162 -12.89 17.54 -7.46
CA TYR A 162 -11.77 16.66 -7.77
C TYR A 162 -11.66 15.56 -6.72
N LEU A 163 -11.13 14.41 -7.10
CA LEU A 163 -10.84 13.35 -6.13
C LEU A 163 -9.49 13.61 -5.45
N ALA A 164 -9.46 13.44 -4.13
CA ALA A 164 -8.27 13.70 -3.33
C ALA A 164 -7.15 12.69 -3.62
N GLN A 165 -5.99 13.20 -4.03
CA GLN A 165 -4.81 12.36 -4.29
C GLN A 165 -4.10 11.90 -3.03
N SER A 166 -4.36 12.55 -1.91
CA SER A 166 -3.94 12.11 -0.58
C SER A 166 -4.86 12.78 0.44
N PRO A 167 -4.98 12.23 1.66
CA PRO A 167 -5.66 12.93 2.75
C PRO A 167 -4.79 13.96 3.46
N GLN A 168 -3.54 14.21 3.02
CA GLN A 168 -2.50 14.89 3.79
C GLN A 168 -2.87 16.31 4.23
N LEU A 169 -3.51 17.11 3.38
CA LEU A 169 -3.91 18.47 3.76
C LEU A 169 -4.87 18.43 4.95
N TYR A 170 -5.85 17.53 4.92
CA TYR A 170 -6.83 17.38 6.01
C TYR A 170 -6.20 16.82 7.28
N LYS A 171 -5.22 15.91 7.18
CA LYS A 171 -4.49 15.41 8.36
C LYS A 171 -3.78 16.54 9.10
N GLN A 172 -3.05 17.38 8.37
CA GLN A 172 -2.36 18.53 8.96
C GLN A 172 -3.34 19.57 9.54
N MET A 173 -4.49 19.77 8.90
CA MET A 173 -5.55 20.61 9.47
C MET A 173 -6.14 20.02 10.76
N CYS A 174 -6.20 18.69 10.91
CA CYS A 174 -6.56 18.05 12.17
C CYS A 174 -5.49 18.28 13.25
N ILE A 175 -4.20 18.22 12.90
CA ILE A 175 -3.11 18.60 13.82
C ILE A 175 -3.27 20.05 14.29
N CYS A 176 -3.58 20.97 13.37
CA CYS A 176 -3.85 22.39 13.68
C CYS A 176 -5.16 22.60 14.48
N ALA A 177 -5.99 21.56 14.59
CA ALA A 177 -7.23 21.56 15.35
C ALA A 177 -7.10 20.74 16.66
N ASP A 178 -5.89 20.68 17.22
CA ASP A 178 -5.54 20.04 18.49
C ASP A 178 -5.71 18.51 18.54
N PHE A 179 -5.88 17.85 17.39
CA PHE A 179 -5.73 16.40 17.35
C PHE A 179 -4.25 16.04 17.24
N GLU A 180 -3.58 15.81 18.38
CA GLU A 180 -2.13 15.56 18.45
C GLU A 180 -1.67 14.37 17.59
N LYS A 181 -2.49 13.32 17.50
CA LYS A 181 -2.16 12.06 16.82
C LYS A 181 -3.37 11.55 16.05
N VAL A 182 -3.27 11.51 14.72
CA VAL A 182 -4.37 11.07 13.86
C VAL A 182 -3.93 10.01 12.85
N PHE A 183 -4.86 9.15 12.49
CA PHE A 183 -4.70 8.28 11.33
C PHE A 183 -5.99 8.19 10.53
N CYS A 184 -5.90 7.81 9.26
CA CYS A 184 -7.07 7.44 8.48
C CYS A 184 -6.77 6.26 7.56
N ILE A 185 -7.78 5.41 7.35
CA ILE A 185 -7.77 4.35 6.36
C ILE A 185 -8.85 4.68 5.34
N GLY A 186 -8.48 4.87 4.08
CA GLY A 186 -9.46 5.23 3.06
C GLY A 186 -8.90 5.26 1.64
N PRO A 187 -9.76 5.52 0.66
CA PRO A 187 -9.35 5.52 -0.75
C PRO A 187 -8.44 6.70 -1.06
N VAL A 188 -7.45 6.43 -1.91
CA VAL A 188 -6.48 7.37 -2.47
C VAL A 188 -6.52 7.23 -3.99
N PHE A 189 -6.52 8.36 -4.69
CA PHE A 189 -6.68 8.40 -6.14
C PHE A 189 -5.42 8.91 -6.85
N ARG A 190 -5.01 8.22 -7.91
CA ARG A 190 -3.85 8.55 -8.74
C ARG A 190 -4.31 8.60 -10.19
N ALA A 191 -4.26 9.78 -10.80
CA ALA A 191 -4.77 9.99 -12.16
C ALA A 191 -3.64 10.03 -13.21
N GLU A 192 -2.45 9.58 -12.85
CA GLU A 192 -1.36 9.33 -13.77
C GLU A 192 -1.71 8.15 -14.69
N ASP A 193 -1.46 8.29 -16.00
CA ASP A 193 -1.62 7.19 -16.97
C ASP A 193 -0.44 6.22 -16.90
N SER A 194 -0.32 5.54 -15.74
CA SER A 194 0.75 4.61 -15.44
C SER A 194 0.21 3.19 -15.34
N ASN A 195 0.55 2.37 -16.34
CA ASN A 195 0.12 0.97 -16.39
C ASN A 195 1.29 0.02 -16.07
N THR A 196 1.71 -0.01 -14.81
CA THR A 196 2.76 -0.92 -14.33
C THR A 196 2.20 -2.00 -13.40
N HIS A 197 3.03 -2.96 -13.01
CA HIS A 197 2.68 -3.98 -12.02
C HIS A 197 2.53 -3.44 -10.58
N ARG A 198 2.88 -2.17 -10.34
CA ARG A 198 2.89 -1.56 -9.00
C ARG A 198 1.90 -0.42 -8.81
N HIS A 199 1.31 0.08 -9.90
CA HIS A 199 0.43 1.25 -9.85
C HIS A 199 -1.03 0.85 -10.06
N LEU A 200 -1.90 1.52 -9.31
CA LEU A 200 -3.36 1.52 -9.43
C LEU A 200 -3.83 2.96 -9.49
N THR A 201 -4.99 3.20 -10.09
CA THR A 201 -5.63 4.53 -10.12
C THR A 201 -6.46 4.82 -8.88
N GLU A 202 -6.87 3.77 -8.17
CA GLU A 202 -7.53 3.81 -6.87
C GLU A 202 -6.93 2.71 -5.98
N PHE A 203 -6.50 3.07 -4.78
CA PHE A 203 -5.95 2.14 -3.80
C PHE A 203 -6.30 2.58 -2.37
N VAL A 204 -6.10 1.71 -1.39
CA VAL A 204 -6.37 2.03 0.02
C VAL A 204 -5.10 2.56 0.70
N GLY A 205 -5.16 3.82 1.14
CA GLY A 205 -4.12 4.45 1.94
C GLY A 205 -4.30 4.17 3.44
N LEU A 206 -3.20 3.90 4.13
CA LEU A 206 -3.08 3.94 5.59
C LEU A 206 -2.19 5.13 5.94
N ASP A 207 -2.79 6.17 6.49
CA ASP A 207 -2.13 7.45 6.66
C ASP A 207 -2.01 7.80 8.14
N ILE A 208 -0.85 8.34 8.53
CA ILE A 208 -0.53 8.80 9.89
C ILE A 208 -0.11 10.27 9.83
N GLU A 209 -0.48 11.05 10.85
CA GLU A 209 0.11 12.36 11.14
C GLU A 209 0.16 12.54 12.67
N MET A 210 1.28 13.07 13.18
CA MET A 210 1.54 13.20 14.60
C MET A 210 2.33 14.48 14.90
N ALA A 211 1.84 15.25 15.86
CA ALA A 211 2.60 16.32 16.50
C ALA A 211 3.72 15.73 17.36
N PHE A 212 4.87 16.39 17.39
CA PHE A 212 6.04 15.94 18.15
C PHE A 212 6.64 17.06 18.99
N SER A 213 7.56 16.72 19.89
CA SER A 213 8.11 17.70 20.85
C SER A 213 9.33 18.43 20.32
N TYR A 214 10.37 17.69 19.92
CA TYR A 214 11.69 18.25 19.61
C TYR A 214 12.22 17.84 18.24
N HIS A 215 12.05 16.58 17.83
CA HIS A 215 12.63 16.08 16.60
C HIS A 215 11.68 15.14 15.86
N TYR A 216 11.61 15.27 14.52
CA TYR A 216 10.70 14.46 13.69
C TYR A 216 11.01 12.95 13.74
N HIS A 217 12.20 12.56 14.23
CA HIS A 217 12.51 11.15 14.50
C HIS A 217 11.58 10.51 15.52
N GLU A 218 10.97 11.28 16.43
CA GLU A 218 9.88 10.80 17.30
C GLU A 218 8.76 10.15 16.46
N VAL A 219 8.42 10.74 15.31
CA VAL A 219 7.39 10.23 14.41
C VAL A 219 7.93 9.13 13.49
N VAL A 220 9.16 9.25 12.98
CA VAL A 220 9.79 8.22 12.15
C VAL A 220 9.86 6.89 12.88
N GLU A 221 10.30 6.93 14.14
CA GLU A 221 10.43 5.76 15.01
C GLU A 221 9.06 5.18 15.39
N GLU A 222 8.06 6.04 15.62
CA GLU A 222 6.67 5.62 15.88
C GLU A 222 6.04 4.88 14.69
N ILE A 223 6.25 5.41 13.48
CA ILE A 223 5.78 4.77 12.23
C ILE A 223 6.54 3.45 12.00
N ALA A 224 7.86 3.43 12.21
CA ALA A 224 8.68 2.24 12.04
C ALA A 224 8.27 1.13 13.02
N ASP A 225 8.09 1.45 14.31
CA ASP A 225 7.58 0.49 15.29
C ASP A 225 6.18 0.00 14.90
N THR A 226 5.30 0.88 14.42
CA THR A 226 3.95 0.47 13.97
C THR A 226 4.01 -0.58 12.85
N LEU A 227 4.89 -0.42 11.86
CA LEU A 227 5.11 -1.41 10.81
C LEU A 227 5.71 -2.71 11.37
N VAL A 228 6.68 -2.62 12.29
CA VAL A 228 7.25 -3.79 12.99
C VAL A 228 6.16 -4.56 13.77
N GLN A 229 5.27 -3.88 14.49
CA GLN A 229 4.15 -4.52 15.19
C GLN A 229 3.19 -5.23 14.23
N ILE A 230 2.94 -4.65 13.05
CA ILE A 230 2.18 -5.32 11.98
C ILE A 230 2.89 -6.59 11.55
N PHE A 231 4.18 -6.53 11.21
CA PHE A 231 4.93 -7.72 10.76
C PHE A 231 4.93 -8.85 11.80
N LYS A 232 5.16 -8.52 13.07
CA LYS A 232 5.07 -9.47 14.20
C LYS A 232 3.66 -10.04 14.36
N GLY A 233 2.65 -9.19 14.26
CA GLY A 233 1.25 -9.59 14.33
C GLY A 233 0.85 -10.55 13.23
N LEU A 234 1.31 -10.30 12.00
CA LEU A 234 1.09 -11.18 10.84
C LEU A 234 1.75 -12.55 11.03
N GLN A 235 3.05 -12.57 11.36
CA GLN A 235 3.80 -13.82 11.58
C GLN A 235 3.22 -14.65 12.75
N LYS A 236 2.60 -14.01 13.73
CA LYS A 236 1.98 -14.69 14.89
C LYS A 236 0.55 -15.17 14.62
N ARG A 237 -0.30 -14.33 14.01
CA ARG A 237 -1.75 -14.53 13.94
C ARG A 237 -2.22 -15.13 12.61
N PHE A 238 -1.45 -15.00 11.53
CA PHE A 238 -1.86 -15.32 10.16
C PHE A 238 -0.93 -16.35 9.47
N GLN A 239 -0.26 -17.20 10.25
CA GLN A 239 0.70 -18.16 9.70
C GLN A 239 0.07 -19.17 8.75
N THR A 240 -1.19 -19.54 8.97
CA THR A 240 -1.96 -20.43 8.08
C THR A 240 -2.18 -19.78 6.72
N GLU A 241 -2.58 -18.51 6.69
CA GLU A 241 -2.76 -17.73 5.47
C GLU A 241 -1.42 -17.53 4.74
N ILE A 242 -0.36 -17.16 5.45
CA ILE A 242 0.99 -16.99 4.89
C ILE A 242 1.45 -18.29 4.20
N GLN A 243 1.30 -19.43 4.89
CA GLN A 243 1.67 -20.73 4.33
C GLN A 243 0.80 -21.10 3.12
N MET A 244 -0.50 -20.76 3.13
CA MET A 244 -1.38 -21.02 2.00
C MET A 244 -0.92 -20.24 0.75
N VAL A 245 -0.58 -18.96 0.90
CA VAL A 245 -0.07 -18.15 -0.21
C VAL A 245 1.29 -18.68 -0.67
N ASN A 246 2.17 -19.04 0.26
CA ASN A 246 3.51 -19.55 -0.05
C ASN A 246 3.50 -20.86 -0.85
N LYS A 247 2.44 -21.67 -0.77
CA LYS A 247 2.29 -22.87 -1.60
C LYS A 247 2.12 -22.53 -3.08
N GLN A 248 1.42 -21.44 -3.41
CA GLN A 248 1.21 -21.02 -4.79
C GLN A 248 2.29 -20.04 -5.27
N PHE A 249 2.76 -19.16 -4.38
CA PHE A 249 3.78 -18.15 -4.64
C PHE A 249 4.92 -18.28 -3.62
N PRO A 250 5.90 -19.18 -3.85
CA PRO A 250 7.00 -19.40 -2.93
C PRO A 250 7.82 -18.12 -2.70
N CYS A 251 7.98 -17.74 -1.44
CA CYS A 251 8.77 -16.59 -1.03
C CYS A 251 9.48 -16.87 0.31
N GLU A 252 10.69 -16.34 0.47
CA GLU A 252 11.38 -16.38 1.76
C GLU A 252 10.60 -15.59 2.82
N PRO A 253 10.55 -16.05 4.09
CA PRO A 253 9.95 -15.29 5.17
C PRO A 253 10.50 -13.87 5.25
N PHE A 254 9.60 -12.89 5.44
CA PHE A 254 9.95 -11.49 5.52
C PHE A 254 10.81 -11.19 6.77
N LYS A 255 11.97 -10.56 6.58
CA LYS A 255 12.92 -10.24 7.66
C LYS A 255 12.91 -8.75 8.01
N PHE A 256 12.95 -8.44 9.29
CA PHE A 256 13.03 -7.06 9.81
C PHE A 256 13.89 -7.02 11.07
N LEU A 257 14.43 -5.84 11.40
CA LEU A 257 15.27 -5.62 12.59
C LEU A 257 14.54 -4.82 13.66
N GLU A 258 14.93 -5.07 14.91
CA GLU A 258 14.54 -4.30 16.10
C GLU A 258 15.84 -3.87 16.83
N PRO A 259 16.25 -2.59 16.77
CA PRO A 259 15.60 -1.46 16.10
C PRO A 259 15.67 -1.54 14.56
N THR A 260 14.71 -0.90 13.89
CA THR A 260 14.66 -0.83 12.42
C THR A 260 15.90 -0.13 11.84
N LEU A 261 16.45 -0.68 10.76
CA LEU A 261 17.57 -0.07 10.05
C LEU A 261 17.17 1.28 9.46
N ARG A 262 17.93 2.33 9.76
CA ARG A 262 17.79 3.66 9.18
C ARG A 262 19.12 4.05 8.54
N LEU A 263 19.07 4.41 7.26
CA LEU A 263 20.19 4.94 6.49
C LEU A 263 19.88 6.37 6.09
N GLU A 264 20.86 7.25 6.04
CA GLU A 264 20.73 8.54 5.40
C GLU A 264 20.91 8.43 3.88
N TYR A 265 20.34 9.37 3.12
CA TYR A 265 20.40 9.39 1.66
C TYR A 265 21.84 9.33 1.12
N CYS A 266 22.76 10.03 1.78
CA CYS A 266 24.18 10.03 1.43
C CYS A 266 24.85 8.66 1.60
N GLU A 267 24.44 7.87 2.60
CA GLU A 267 24.93 6.51 2.83
C GLU A 267 24.42 5.55 1.75
N ALA A 268 23.15 5.69 1.36
CA ALA A 268 22.57 4.94 0.24
C ALA A 268 23.26 5.26 -1.08
N LEU A 269 23.52 6.55 -1.37
CA LEU A 269 24.29 6.95 -2.54
C LEU A 269 25.70 6.37 -2.53
N ALA A 270 26.37 6.35 -1.38
CA ALA A 270 27.69 5.73 -1.25
C ALA A 270 27.65 4.24 -1.57
N MET A 271 26.63 3.52 -1.07
CA MET A 271 26.43 2.09 -1.38
C MET A 271 26.17 1.84 -2.88
N LEU A 272 25.35 2.69 -3.51
CA LEU A 272 25.07 2.58 -4.94
C LEU A 272 26.31 2.89 -5.80
N ARG A 273 27.09 3.91 -5.43
CA ARG A 273 28.35 4.27 -6.09
C ARG A 273 29.40 3.17 -5.96
N GLU A 274 29.52 2.54 -4.79
CA GLU A 274 30.38 1.37 -4.57
C GLU A 274 29.96 0.19 -5.46
N ALA A 275 28.65 0.03 -5.70
CA ALA A 275 28.10 -0.95 -6.63
C ALA A 275 28.16 -0.54 -8.12
N GLY A 276 28.83 0.58 -8.44
CA GLY A 276 29.07 1.03 -9.82
C GLY A 276 27.96 1.88 -10.44
N ILE A 277 27.02 2.42 -9.65
CA ILE A 277 25.99 3.33 -10.14
C ILE A 277 26.49 4.78 -10.06
N GLU A 278 26.50 5.46 -11.22
CA GLU A 278 26.72 6.90 -11.29
C GLU A 278 25.40 7.64 -11.05
N MET A 279 25.36 8.47 -10.02
CA MET A 279 24.17 9.23 -9.61
C MET A 279 24.58 10.51 -8.89
N GLY A 280 23.96 11.64 -9.24
CA GLY A 280 24.17 12.95 -8.60
C GLY A 280 23.63 13.01 -7.16
N ASP A 281 24.15 13.94 -6.36
CA ASP A 281 23.80 14.06 -4.93
C ASP A 281 22.36 14.52 -4.67
N GLU A 282 21.73 15.18 -5.64
CA GLU A 282 20.37 15.74 -5.54
C GLU A 282 19.36 15.04 -6.47
N GLU A 283 19.78 13.97 -7.16
CA GLU A 283 18.90 13.17 -8.02
C GLU A 283 17.96 12.29 -7.19
N ASP A 284 16.79 11.97 -7.73
CA ASP A 284 15.84 11.04 -7.11
C ASP A 284 16.19 9.58 -7.45
N LEU A 285 15.90 8.64 -6.54
CA LEU A 285 16.19 7.23 -6.76
C LEU A 285 15.30 6.65 -7.85
N SER A 286 15.91 6.22 -8.95
CA SER A 286 15.18 5.44 -9.95
C SER A 286 14.76 4.08 -9.36
N THR A 287 13.64 3.53 -9.82
CA THR A 287 13.16 2.21 -9.39
C THR A 287 14.20 1.08 -9.48
N PRO A 288 15.03 0.98 -10.54
CA PRO A 288 16.14 0.04 -10.56
C PRO A 288 17.14 0.24 -9.41
N ASN A 289 17.44 1.49 -9.05
CA ASN A 289 18.35 1.84 -7.97
C ASN A 289 17.74 1.52 -6.59
N GLU A 290 16.43 1.74 -6.40
CA GLU A 290 15.72 1.31 -5.17
C GLU A 290 15.85 -0.20 -4.96
N LYS A 291 15.59 -1.00 -6.02
CA LYS A 291 15.69 -2.46 -5.97
C LYS A 291 17.12 -2.91 -5.72
N LEU A 292 18.10 -2.28 -6.37
CA LEU A 292 19.50 -2.57 -6.14
C LEU A 292 19.90 -2.24 -4.69
N LEU A 293 19.53 -1.07 -4.18
CA LEU A 293 19.79 -0.68 -2.81
C LEU A 293 19.18 -1.67 -1.81
N GLY A 294 17.93 -2.10 -2.03
CA GLY A 294 17.31 -3.12 -1.19
C GLY A 294 18.06 -4.46 -1.19
N ARG A 295 18.58 -4.90 -2.35
CA ARG A 295 19.47 -6.07 -2.42
C ARG A 295 20.77 -5.83 -1.66
N LEU A 296 21.41 -4.69 -1.84
CA LEU A 296 22.63 -4.34 -1.12
C LEU A 296 22.37 -4.30 0.39
N VAL A 297 21.26 -3.75 0.86
CA VAL A 297 20.88 -3.75 2.28
C VAL A 297 20.69 -5.18 2.79
N LYS A 298 20.04 -6.06 2.02
CA LYS A 298 19.85 -7.47 2.39
C LYS A 298 21.17 -8.25 2.41
N GLU A 299 22.04 -8.01 1.42
CA GLU A 299 23.32 -8.72 1.22
C GLU A 299 24.48 -8.16 2.04
N LYS A 300 24.40 -6.90 2.50
CA LYS A 300 25.53 -6.22 3.15
C LYS A 300 25.97 -6.97 4.39
N THR A 301 27.14 -7.57 4.24
CA THR A 301 27.94 -8.24 5.24
C THR A 301 29.12 -7.33 5.52
N GLY A 302 28.96 -6.38 6.44
CA GLY A 302 30.09 -5.54 6.89
C GLY A 302 31.01 -6.33 7.83
N PHE A 303 32.24 -5.84 8.03
CA PHE A 303 33.25 -6.43 8.95
C PHE A 303 32.78 -6.57 10.43
N ALA A 304 31.63 -6.00 10.81
CA ALA A 304 31.10 -6.05 12.18
C ALA A 304 29.65 -6.52 12.31
N GLN A 305 28.78 -6.31 11.30
CA GLN A 305 27.36 -6.70 11.32
C GLN A 305 26.81 -6.98 9.91
N THR A 306 25.93 -7.97 9.84
CA THR A 306 25.08 -8.26 8.66
C THR A 306 23.72 -7.63 8.93
N TYR A 307 23.17 -6.84 7.99
CA TYR A 307 21.82 -6.29 8.17
C TYR A 307 20.73 -7.35 7.97
N ASP A 308 20.83 -8.19 6.93
CA ASP A 308 19.89 -9.29 6.61
C ASP A 308 18.41 -8.92 6.82
N THR A 309 18.00 -7.78 6.25
CA THR A 309 16.66 -7.23 6.44
C THR A 309 15.98 -6.87 5.12
N ASP A 310 14.68 -7.15 5.04
CA ASP A 310 13.81 -6.73 3.95
C ASP A 310 13.13 -5.37 4.26
N PHE A 311 13.30 -4.80 5.46
CA PHE A 311 12.66 -3.56 5.89
C PHE A 311 13.68 -2.53 6.39
N TYR A 312 13.73 -1.36 5.76
CA TYR A 312 14.61 -0.26 6.18
C TYR A 312 14.00 1.11 5.87
N ILE A 313 14.56 2.13 6.52
CA ILE A 313 14.19 3.54 6.37
C ILE A 313 15.34 4.24 5.65
N LEU A 314 15.01 5.05 4.64
CA LEU A 314 15.95 5.98 4.01
C LEU A 314 15.54 7.40 4.39
N ASP A 315 16.40 8.09 5.12
CA ASP A 315 16.15 9.43 5.70
C ASP A 315 17.00 10.49 4.98
N LYS A 316 16.70 11.77 5.22
CA LYS A 316 17.48 12.92 4.72
C LYS A 316 17.55 13.05 3.20
N TYR A 317 16.42 12.82 2.52
CA TYR A 317 16.32 13.02 1.07
C TYR A 317 16.62 14.46 0.63
N PRO A 318 17.10 14.67 -0.61
CA PRO A 318 17.29 16.00 -1.18
C PRO A 318 15.98 16.79 -1.19
N LEU A 319 16.00 18.05 -0.78
CA LEU A 319 14.82 18.91 -0.72
C LEU A 319 14.22 19.19 -2.11
N ALA A 320 15.05 19.15 -3.16
CA ALA A 320 14.65 19.43 -4.53
C ALA A 320 13.64 18.41 -5.09
N VAL A 321 13.72 17.15 -4.65
CA VAL A 321 12.85 16.06 -5.13
C VAL A 321 11.59 15.89 -4.27
N ARG A 322 11.44 16.72 -3.22
CA ARG A 322 10.35 16.60 -2.25
C ARG A 322 9.30 17.71 -2.43
N PRO A 323 8.04 17.46 -2.05
CA PRO A 323 6.98 18.44 -2.22
C PRO A 323 7.19 19.73 -1.40
N PHE A 324 6.47 20.79 -1.76
CA PHE A 324 6.62 22.13 -1.17
C PHE A 324 6.44 22.19 0.35
N TYR A 325 5.59 21.33 0.92
CA TYR A 325 5.29 21.30 2.35
C TYR A 325 6.38 20.63 3.21
N THR A 326 7.43 20.09 2.59
CA THR A 326 8.51 19.37 3.27
C THR A 326 9.46 20.33 3.99
N MET A 327 9.71 20.08 5.27
CA MET A 327 10.63 20.88 6.07
C MET A 327 12.09 20.72 5.59
N PRO A 328 12.80 21.81 5.26
CA PRO A 328 14.24 21.78 4.98
C PRO A 328 15.05 21.29 6.19
N ASP A 329 16.17 20.62 5.94
CA ASP A 329 17.10 20.28 7.03
C ASP A 329 17.78 21.57 7.56
N PRO A 330 17.84 21.77 8.89
CA PRO A 330 18.37 23.01 9.48
C PRO A 330 19.90 23.17 9.33
N ARG A 331 20.64 22.08 9.05
CA ARG A 331 22.10 22.06 8.90
C ARG A 331 22.52 22.11 7.43
N ASN A 332 21.74 21.48 6.54
CA ASN A 332 22.00 21.47 5.10
C ASN A 332 20.72 21.75 4.31
N LEU A 333 20.57 22.98 3.81
CA LEU A 333 19.37 23.42 3.09
C LEU A 333 19.11 22.68 1.76
N LYS A 334 20.08 21.90 1.25
CA LYS A 334 19.87 21.00 0.11
C LYS A 334 19.16 19.70 0.49
N GLN A 335 19.18 19.34 1.77
CA GLN A 335 18.50 18.19 2.33
C GLN A 335 17.19 18.59 2.99
N SER A 336 16.40 17.60 3.35
CA SER A 336 15.10 17.78 3.98
C SER A 336 14.89 16.77 5.11
N ASN A 337 13.99 17.10 6.02
CA ASN A 337 13.50 16.18 7.05
C ASN A 337 12.41 15.27 6.47
N SER A 338 12.76 14.52 5.43
CA SER A 338 11.88 13.56 4.77
C SER A 338 12.51 12.20 4.66
N TYR A 339 11.66 11.19 4.61
CA TYR A 339 12.04 9.79 4.72
C TYR A 339 11.10 8.91 3.93
N ASP A 340 11.65 7.87 3.32
CA ASP A 340 10.89 6.79 2.71
C ASP A 340 11.18 5.48 3.45
N MET A 341 10.20 4.58 3.49
CA MET A 341 10.39 3.23 4.05
C MET A 341 10.21 2.20 2.96
N PHE A 342 11.08 1.19 2.96
CA PHE A 342 11.19 0.20 1.90
C PHE A 342 10.88 -1.20 2.41
N MET A 343 10.15 -1.96 1.62
CA MET A 343 9.98 -3.41 1.79
C MET A 343 10.54 -4.11 0.55
N ARG A 344 11.48 -5.05 0.73
CA ARG A 344 12.14 -5.80 -0.36
C ARG A 344 12.69 -4.90 -1.48
N GLY A 345 13.24 -3.73 -1.12
CA GLY A 345 13.79 -2.77 -2.08
C GLY A 345 12.74 -2.01 -2.89
N GLU A 346 11.48 -1.99 -2.44
CA GLU A 346 10.43 -1.16 -3.03
C GLU A 346 9.79 -0.26 -1.97
N GLU A 347 9.59 1.01 -2.32
CA GLU A 347 8.98 2.01 -1.44
C GLU A 347 7.56 1.57 -1.01
N ILE A 348 7.24 1.64 0.28
CA ILE A 348 5.87 1.42 0.79
C ILE A 348 5.27 2.65 1.47
N LEU A 349 6.13 3.59 1.87
CA LEU A 349 5.77 4.79 2.59
C LEU A 349 6.66 5.92 2.14
N SER A 350 6.05 7.07 1.87
CA SER A 350 6.74 8.36 1.83
C SER A 350 6.20 9.28 2.92
N GLY A 351 7.12 9.93 3.64
CA GLY A 351 6.82 10.74 4.80
C GLY A 351 7.79 11.90 4.98
N ALA A 352 7.38 12.88 5.79
CA ALA A 352 8.22 14.02 6.12
C ALA A 352 7.73 14.75 7.36
N GLN A 353 8.64 15.47 8.00
CA GLN A 353 8.28 16.64 8.78
C GLN A 353 7.67 17.70 7.85
N ARG A 354 6.55 18.26 8.29
CA ARG A 354 5.84 19.29 7.55
C ARG A 354 6.22 20.68 8.05
N ILE A 355 6.11 21.65 7.15
CA ILE A 355 6.25 23.06 7.49
C ILE A 355 5.00 23.52 8.24
N HIS A 356 5.16 23.85 9.52
CA HIS A 356 4.11 24.38 10.38
C HIS A 356 4.12 25.91 10.47
N ASP A 357 5.21 26.58 10.05
CA ASP A 357 5.28 28.03 9.98
C ASP A 357 4.61 28.53 8.68
N PRO A 358 3.57 29.38 8.75
CA PRO A 358 2.83 29.80 7.57
C PRO A 358 3.66 30.66 6.60
N GLN A 359 4.66 31.40 7.10
CA GLN A 359 5.50 32.23 6.23
C GLN A 359 6.42 31.33 5.38
N LEU A 360 7.16 30.42 6.00
CA LEU A 360 8.00 29.45 5.32
C LEU A 360 7.20 28.56 4.37
N LEU A 361 5.99 28.14 4.77
CA LEU A 361 5.11 27.35 3.92
C LEU A 361 4.70 28.14 2.66
N THR A 362 4.41 29.43 2.81
CA THR A 362 4.09 30.33 1.69
C THR A 362 5.29 30.51 0.76
N GLU A 363 6.49 30.73 1.32
CA GLU A 363 7.74 30.87 0.56
C GLU A 363 8.05 29.61 -0.26
N ARG A 364 7.89 28.42 0.33
CA ARG A 364 8.09 27.14 -0.36
C ARG A 364 7.02 26.85 -1.39
N ALA A 365 5.76 27.19 -1.13
CA ALA A 365 4.69 27.08 -2.12
C ALA A 365 4.98 27.95 -3.35
N LEU A 366 5.44 29.20 -3.16
CA LEU A 366 5.87 30.08 -4.24
C LEU A 366 7.08 29.54 -5.01
N HIS A 367 8.08 28.99 -4.32
CA HIS A 367 9.23 28.34 -4.94
C HIS A 367 8.83 27.19 -5.87
N HIS A 368 7.78 26.44 -5.52
CA HIS A 368 7.22 25.35 -6.33
C HIS A 368 6.19 25.81 -7.37
N GLY A 369 5.98 27.13 -7.54
CA GLY A 369 5.03 27.68 -8.50
C GLY A 369 3.56 27.40 -8.16
N ILE A 370 3.25 27.15 -6.88
CA ILE A 370 1.89 26.86 -6.42
C ILE A 370 1.11 28.16 -6.25
N ASP A 371 -0.09 28.19 -6.83
CA ASP A 371 -1.03 29.29 -6.67
C ASP A 371 -1.59 29.32 -5.24
N LEU A 372 -1.17 30.31 -4.47
CA LEU A 372 -1.53 30.48 -3.06
C LEU A 372 -3.04 30.60 -2.85
N GLU A 373 -3.80 31.12 -3.81
CA GLU A 373 -5.25 31.25 -3.67
C GLU A 373 -5.95 29.89 -3.64
N LYS A 374 -5.39 28.88 -4.34
CA LYS A 374 -5.94 27.51 -4.36
C LYS A 374 -5.75 26.78 -3.04
N ILE A 375 -4.66 27.07 -2.33
CA ILE A 375 -4.31 26.46 -1.05
C ILE A 375 -4.48 27.42 0.14
N LYS A 376 -5.18 28.54 -0.06
CA LYS A 376 -5.34 29.59 0.95
C LYS A 376 -5.92 29.05 2.26
N ALA A 377 -6.97 28.25 2.18
CA ALA A 377 -7.61 27.66 3.35
C ALA A 377 -6.66 26.74 4.14
N TYR A 378 -5.78 26.04 3.43
CA TYR A 378 -4.75 25.21 4.04
C TYR A 378 -3.68 26.06 4.73
N ILE A 379 -3.09 27.06 4.05
CA ILE A 379 -2.10 27.96 4.66
C ILE A 379 -2.69 28.70 5.88
N ASP A 380 -3.93 29.16 5.77
CA ASP A 380 -4.60 29.88 6.85
C ASP A 380 -4.79 29.01 8.11
N SER A 381 -4.89 27.69 7.97
CA SER A 381 -5.00 26.78 9.12
C SER A 381 -3.76 26.80 10.03
N PHE A 382 -2.58 27.15 9.50
CA PHE A 382 -1.34 27.23 10.27
C PHE A 382 -1.17 28.57 11.02
N ARG A 383 -1.99 29.58 10.74
CA ARG A 383 -1.83 30.93 11.30
C ARG A 383 -2.23 31.03 12.78
N PHE A 384 -2.98 30.08 13.30
CA PHE A 384 -3.56 30.13 14.64
C PHE A 384 -2.79 29.29 15.67
N GLY A 385 -1.51 29.02 15.39
CA GLY A 385 -0.65 28.18 16.22
C GLY A 385 -0.70 26.73 15.75
N ALA A 386 0.25 26.36 14.88
CA ALA A 386 0.42 24.98 14.44
C ALA A 386 1.64 24.35 15.14
N PRO A 387 1.48 23.22 15.85
CA PRO A 387 2.62 22.53 16.44
C PRO A 387 3.50 21.90 15.34
N PRO A 388 4.78 21.64 15.61
CA PRO A 388 5.61 20.86 14.70
C PRO A 388 5.06 19.43 14.59
N HIS A 389 4.95 18.93 13.36
CA HIS A 389 4.36 17.62 13.07
C HIS A 389 5.03 16.95 11.87
N ALA A 390 4.89 15.62 11.83
CA ALA A 390 5.34 14.79 10.74
C ALA A 390 4.33 13.65 10.52
N GLY A 391 4.46 12.98 9.38
CA GLY A 391 3.56 11.89 9.03
C GLY A 391 4.02 11.14 7.81
N GLY A 392 3.25 10.14 7.44
CA GLY A 392 3.50 9.30 6.27
C GLY A 392 2.22 8.66 5.76
N GLY A 393 2.24 8.26 4.50
CA GLY A 393 1.15 7.51 3.86
C GLY A 393 1.67 6.17 3.36
N ILE A 394 0.91 5.10 3.61
CA ILE A 394 1.24 3.72 3.26
C ILE A 394 0.21 3.18 2.28
N GLY A 395 0.63 2.51 1.21
CA GLY A 395 -0.29 1.77 0.33
C GLY A 395 -0.59 0.37 0.87
N LEU A 396 -1.83 0.09 1.26
CA LEU A 396 -2.24 -1.21 1.83
C LEU A 396 -1.93 -2.39 0.89
N GLU A 397 -2.28 -2.25 -0.38
CA GLU A 397 -2.08 -3.26 -1.41
C GLU A 397 -0.58 -3.53 -1.62
N ARG A 398 0.24 -2.47 -1.54
CA ARG A 398 1.70 -2.56 -1.74
C ARG A 398 2.39 -3.25 -0.57
N VAL A 399 2.01 -2.94 0.67
CA VAL A 399 2.50 -3.67 1.86
C VAL A 399 2.11 -5.13 1.80
N THR A 400 0.85 -5.43 1.47
CA THR A 400 0.36 -6.81 1.33
C THR A 400 1.16 -7.56 0.26
N MET A 401 1.40 -6.91 -0.89
CA MET A 401 2.12 -7.50 -2.02
C MET A 401 3.56 -7.85 -1.64
N LEU A 402 4.29 -6.90 -1.07
CA LEU A 402 5.71 -7.06 -0.75
C LEU A 402 5.94 -7.98 0.45
N PHE A 403 5.04 -7.97 1.45
CA PHE A 403 5.11 -8.92 2.56
C PHE A 403 5.00 -10.37 2.08
N LEU A 404 4.07 -10.64 1.15
CA LEU A 404 3.83 -11.97 0.59
C LEU A 404 4.74 -12.32 -0.60
N GLY A 405 5.58 -11.39 -1.06
CA GLY A 405 6.45 -11.61 -2.23
C GLY A 405 5.71 -11.73 -3.56
N LEU A 406 4.50 -11.17 -3.65
CA LEU A 406 3.71 -11.15 -4.88
C LEU A 406 4.28 -10.14 -5.89
N HIS A 407 4.06 -10.37 -7.17
CA HIS A 407 4.72 -9.61 -8.25
C HIS A 407 3.85 -8.49 -8.83
N ASN A 408 2.54 -8.50 -8.58
CA ASN A 408 1.62 -7.50 -9.13
C ASN A 408 0.59 -7.05 -8.09
N VAL A 409 0.48 -5.73 -7.91
CA VAL A 409 -0.42 -5.10 -6.91
C VAL A 409 -1.89 -5.45 -7.14
N ARG A 410 -2.27 -5.82 -8.36
CA ARG A 410 -3.63 -6.30 -8.68
C ARG A 410 -3.98 -7.62 -7.99
N GLN A 411 -2.98 -8.41 -7.57
CA GLN A 411 -3.21 -9.62 -6.79
C GLN A 411 -3.68 -9.30 -5.37
N THR A 412 -3.30 -8.13 -4.86
CA THR A 412 -3.64 -7.66 -3.52
C THR A 412 -4.70 -6.56 -3.52
N SER A 413 -5.24 -6.15 -4.66
CA SER A 413 -6.45 -5.33 -4.75
C SER A 413 -7.65 -6.21 -5.06
N MET A 414 -8.69 -6.18 -4.23
CA MET A 414 -9.84 -7.08 -4.40
C MET A 414 -10.55 -6.84 -5.73
N PHE A 415 -10.74 -5.57 -6.11
CA PHE A 415 -11.28 -5.14 -7.39
C PHE A 415 -10.39 -4.03 -7.95
N PRO A 416 -9.31 -4.39 -8.68
CA PRO A 416 -8.32 -3.42 -9.10
C PRO A 416 -8.91 -2.38 -10.06
N ARG A 417 -8.41 -1.15 -9.92
CA ARG A 417 -8.66 -0.03 -10.83
C ARG A 417 -7.34 0.46 -11.39
N ASP A 418 -7.29 0.55 -12.71
CA ASP A 418 -6.13 1.05 -13.45
C ASP A 418 -6.62 1.78 -14.73
N PRO A 419 -5.74 2.39 -15.55
CA PRO A 419 -6.18 3.15 -16.73
C PRO A 419 -6.98 2.33 -17.75
N LYS A 420 -6.89 1.00 -17.73
CA LYS A 420 -7.54 0.08 -18.67
C LYS A 420 -8.66 -0.76 -18.03
N ARG A 421 -8.79 -0.77 -16.71
CA ARG A 421 -9.72 -1.63 -15.96
C ARG A 421 -10.63 -0.81 -15.05
N LEU A 422 -11.91 -0.76 -15.42
CA LEU A 422 -12.99 -0.12 -14.63
C LEU A 422 -14.07 -1.13 -14.17
N THR A 423 -14.05 -2.35 -14.70
CA THR A 423 -14.99 -3.44 -14.38
C THR A 423 -14.21 -4.75 -14.18
N PRO A 424 -14.71 -5.70 -13.37
CA PRO A 424 -15.70 -5.56 -12.31
C PRO A 424 -15.19 -4.78 -11.09
#